data_AF-A0A1F9VN47-F1
#
_entry.id   AF-A0A1F9VN47-F1
#
_cell.length_a   1.000
_cell.length_b   1.000
_cell.length_c   1.000
_cell.angle_alpha   90.00
_cell.angle_beta   90.00
_cell.angle_gamma   90.00
#
_symmetry.space_group_name_H-M   'P 1'
#
loop_
_entity.id
_entity.type
_entity.pdbx_description
1 polymer ?
#
loop_
_entity_poly.entity_id
_entity_poly.type
_entity_poly.pdbx_seq_one_letter_code
_entity_poly.pdbx_strand_id
1 'polypeptide(L)'
;MVWMDAVIHWVHLMAAATWVGGMIFTALLLNPLLKNMSPEIRMPLIRALGVRFKYAEWGCLAALALTGTYKLSRIGAWGPIFEGSFGAILSLKLLLTAAMVALSLLHSFLWGPGLTVATPGTEDFARLRRRTIFWARVNLSLGLVVVFCAALLRMNPL
;
A
#
# COMPACT_ATOMS: atom_id res chain seq x y z
N MET A 1 30.30 -3.10 1.52
CA MET A 1 29.14 -2.92 0.62
C MET A 1 27.98 -3.87 0.95
N VAL A 2 28.21 -5.17 1.21
CA VAL A 2 27.15 -6.16 1.53
C VAL A 2 26.21 -5.74 2.67
N TRP A 3 26.75 -5.21 3.77
CA TRP A 3 25.95 -4.76 4.92
C TRP A 3 24.97 -3.64 4.56
N MET A 4 25.36 -2.71 3.70
CA MET A 4 24.50 -1.61 3.25
C MET A 4 23.34 -2.13 2.39
N ASP A 5 23.65 -2.98 1.42
CA ASP A 5 22.63 -3.59 0.55
C ASP A 5 21.65 -4.47 1.36
N ALA A 6 22.15 -5.17 2.39
CA ALA A 6 21.33 -5.96 3.31
C ALA A 6 20.39 -5.09 4.16
N VAL A 7 20.89 -4.00 4.74
CA VAL A 7 20.07 -3.06 5.54
C VAL A 7 19.00 -2.42 4.66
N ILE A 8 19.35 -1.97 3.45
CA ILE A 8 18.40 -1.36 2.52
C ILE A 8 17.31 -2.37 2.12
N HIS A 9 17.70 -3.62 1.85
CA HIS A 9 16.75 -4.68 1.56
C HIS A 9 15.82 -4.97 2.75
N TRP A 10 16.38 -5.03 3.96
CA TRP A 10 15.62 -5.24 5.20
C TRP A 10 14.62 -4.10 5.43
N VAL A 11 15.02 -2.84 5.30
CA VAL A 11 14.12 -1.68 5.41
C VAL A 11 13.00 -1.74 4.37
N HIS A 12 13.33 -2.09 3.12
CA HIS A 12 12.32 -2.25 2.06
C HIS A 12 11.30 -3.34 2.40
N LEU A 13 11.75 -4.48 2.93
CA LEU A 13 10.86 -5.57 3.37
C LEU A 13 9.99 -5.16 4.56
N MET A 14 10.57 -4.49 5.56
CA MET A 14 9.81 -4.01 6.72
C MET A 14 8.74 -3.00 6.31
N ALA A 15 9.05 -2.08 5.40
CA ALA A 15 8.09 -1.12 4.88
C ALA A 15 6.97 -1.80 4.06
N ALA A 16 7.32 -2.76 3.20
CA ALA A 16 6.35 -3.53 2.44
C ALA A 16 5.43 -4.37 3.35
N ALA A 17 6.01 -5.06 4.34
CA ALA A 17 5.30 -5.87 5.31
C ALA A 17 4.36 -5.02 6.17
N THR A 18 4.81 -3.85 6.61
CA THR A 18 3.99 -2.92 7.40
C THR A 18 2.84 -2.37 6.57
N TRP A 19 3.08 -1.97 5.32
CA TRP A 19 2.04 -1.37 4.49
C TRP A 19 1.01 -2.40 4.03
N VAL A 20 1.46 -3.50 3.40
CA VAL A 20 0.56 -4.56 2.93
C VAL A 20 -0.09 -5.28 4.11
N GLY A 21 0.68 -5.59 5.16
CA GLY A 21 0.15 -6.17 6.40
C GLY A 21 -0.87 -5.27 7.09
N GLY A 22 -0.64 -3.96 7.11
CA GLY A 22 -1.60 -2.98 7.64
C GLY A 22 -2.91 -2.95 6.85
N MET A 23 -2.85 -3.06 5.52
CA MET A 23 -4.04 -3.19 4.67
C MET A 23 -4.80 -4.50 4.94
N ILE A 24 -4.08 -5.63 5.06
CA ILE A 24 -4.66 -6.94 5.40
C ILE A 24 -5.33 -6.87 6.78
N PHE A 25 -4.62 -6.39 7.80
CA PHE A 25 -5.13 -6.20 9.15
C PHE A 25 -6.40 -5.34 9.15
N THR A 26 -6.37 -4.22 8.42
CA THR A 26 -7.51 -3.31 8.33
C THR A 26 -8.72 -3.99 7.68
N ALA A 27 -8.49 -4.70 6.58
CA ALA A 27 -9.54 -5.36 5.81
C ALA A 27 -10.18 -6.55 6.54
N LEU A 28 -9.37 -7.39 7.19
CA LEU A 28 -9.80 -8.68 7.73
C LEU A 28 -10.13 -8.66 9.21
N LEU A 29 -9.49 -7.78 10.00
CA LEU A 29 -9.65 -7.77 11.45
C LEU A 29 -10.33 -6.49 11.94
N LEU A 30 -9.77 -5.32 11.59
CA LEU A 30 -10.26 -4.05 12.11
C LEU A 30 -11.66 -3.70 11.56
N ASN A 31 -11.87 -3.75 10.24
CA ASN A 31 -13.15 -3.38 9.64
C ASN A 31 -14.33 -4.26 10.11
N PRO A 32 -14.18 -5.61 10.20
CA PRO A 32 -15.22 -6.46 10.77
C PRO A 32 -15.50 -6.15 12.25
N LEU A 33 -14.47 -5.95 13.06
CA LEU A 33 -14.62 -5.57 14.47
C LEU A 33 -15.42 -4.27 14.63
N LEU A 34 -15.07 -3.24 13.86
CA LEU A 34 -15.73 -1.94 13.91
C LEU A 34 -17.18 -1.98 13.41
N LYS A 35 -17.55 -2.95 12.55
CA LYS A 35 -18.91 -3.06 12.02
C LYS A 35 -19.95 -3.31 13.12
N ASN A 36 -19.55 -4.01 14.19
CA ASN A 36 -20.44 -4.42 15.28
C ASN A 36 -20.52 -3.40 16.42
N MET A 37 -19.75 -2.31 16.34
CA MET A 37 -19.74 -1.25 17.37
C MET A 37 -20.78 -0.18 17.07
N SER A 38 -21.32 0.43 18.14
CA SER A 38 -22.20 1.59 18.01
C SER A 38 -21.46 2.79 17.39
N PRO A 39 -22.14 3.68 16.67
CA PRO A 39 -21.51 4.84 16.02
C PRO A 39 -20.71 5.74 16.97
N GLU A 40 -21.15 5.87 18.23
CA GLU A 40 -20.58 6.74 19.26
C GLU A 40 -19.18 6.29 19.67
N ILE A 41 -18.93 4.97 19.71
CA ILE A 41 -17.62 4.38 19.99
C ILE A 41 -16.79 4.28 18.72
N ARG A 42 -17.44 3.88 17.61
CA ARG A 42 -16.78 3.58 16.34
C ARG A 42 -16.15 4.82 15.70
N MET A 43 -16.84 5.95 15.69
CA MET A 43 -16.39 7.14 14.95
C MET A 43 -15.12 7.78 15.53
N PRO A 44 -14.99 7.99 16.86
CA PRO A 44 -13.74 8.45 17.46
C PRO A 44 -12.57 7.51 17.19
N LEU A 45 -12.81 6.19 17.28
CA LEU A 45 -11.78 5.18 17.04
C LEU A 45 -11.29 5.19 15.59
N ILE A 46 -12.20 5.24 14.60
CA ILE A 46 -11.85 5.35 13.18
C ILE A 46 -11.02 6.61 12.92
N ARG A 47 -11.40 7.76 13.49
CA ARG A 47 -10.63 9.00 13.32
C ARG A 47 -9.23 8.90 13.93
N ALA A 48 -9.13 8.40 15.17
CA ALA A 48 -7.86 8.27 15.87
C ALA A 48 -6.91 7.26 15.20
N LEU A 49 -7.45 6.14 14.70
CA LEU A 49 -6.68 5.13 13.95
C LEU A 49 -6.29 5.66 12.58
N GLY A 50 -7.21 6.31 11.85
CA GLY A 50 -6.95 6.86 10.52
C GLY A 50 -5.79 7.86 10.51
N VAL A 51 -5.71 8.73 11.52
CA VAL A 51 -4.59 9.69 11.65
C VAL A 51 -3.26 8.95 11.85
N ARG A 52 -3.19 7.96 12.75
CA ARG A 52 -1.97 7.19 13.00
C ARG A 52 -1.56 6.35 11.80
N PHE A 53 -2.54 5.71 11.15
CA PHE A 53 -2.32 4.89 9.97
C PHE A 53 -1.79 5.73 8.80
N LYS A 54 -2.28 6.97 8.63
CA LYS A 54 -1.76 7.91 7.63
C LYS A 54 -0.26 8.18 7.82
N TYR A 55 0.21 8.43 9.05
CA TYR A 55 1.64 8.63 9.29
C TYR A 55 2.47 7.37 8.97
N ALA A 56 1.98 6.18 9.34
CA ALA A 56 2.63 4.92 9.01
C ALA A 56 2.68 4.68 7.49
N GLU A 57 1.58 4.98 6.77
CA GLU A 57 1.48 4.88 5.31
C GLU A 57 2.54 5.76 4.63
N TRP A 58 2.63 7.04 5.00
CA TRP A 58 3.63 7.96 4.45
C TRP A 58 5.07 7.55 4.75
N GLY A 59 5.33 7.04 5.96
CA GLY A 59 6.63 6.49 6.32
C GLY A 59 7.00 5.28 5.46
N CYS A 60 6.06 4.35 5.24
CA CYS A 60 6.28 3.20 4.38
C CYS A 60 6.49 3.60 2.92
N LEU A 61 5.69 4.53 2.40
CA LEU A 61 5.82 5.06 1.04
C LEU A 61 7.20 5.67 0.80
N ALA A 62 7.66 6.53 1.71
CA ALA A 62 8.99 7.14 1.63
C ALA A 62 10.10 6.07 1.67
N ALA A 63 10.02 5.13 2.61
CA ALA A 63 11.00 4.05 2.72
C ALA A 63 11.03 3.19 1.45
N LEU A 64 9.88 2.81 0.89
CA LEU A 64 9.78 1.99 -0.32
C LEU A 64 10.30 2.73 -1.55
N ALA A 65 9.98 4.02 -1.70
CA ALA A 65 10.46 4.84 -2.80
C ALA A 65 11.99 4.97 -2.77
N LEU A 66 12.57 5.33 -1.62
CA LEU A 66 14.01 5.51 -1.46
C LEU A 66 14.78 4.20 -1.66
N THR A 67 14.38 3.14 -0.94
CA THR A 67 15.05 1.84 -1.02
C THR A 67 14.82 1.15 -2.37
N GLY A 68 13.64 1.31 -2.98
CA GLY A 68 13.32 0.78 -4.30
C GLY A 68 14.17 1.43 -5.40
N THR A 69 14.30 2.76 -5.36
CA THR A 69 15.14 3.53 -6.29
C THR A 69 16.61 3.13 -6.17
N TYR A 70 17.11 3.02 -4.94
CA TYR A 70 18.47 2.54 -4.70
C TYR A 70 18.68 1.12 -5.26
N LYS A 71 17.76 0.19 -4.99
CA LYS A 71 17.88 -1.19 -5.49
C LYS A 71 17.86 -1.23 -7.02
N LEU A 72 17.04 -0.39 -7.65
CA LEU A 72 16.97 -0.30 -9.11
C LEU A 72 18.29 0.22 -9.71
N SER A 73 18.93 1.21 -9.10
CA SER A 73 20.20 1.74 -9.58
C SER A 73 21.35 0.72 -9.50
N ARG A 74 21.27 -0.24 -8.58
CA ARG A 74 22.27 -1.32 -8.39
C ARG A 74 22.18 -2.43 -9.44
N ILE A 75 21.06 -2.56 -10.14
CA ILE A 75 20.86 -3.59 -11.17
C ILE A 75 21.55 -3.22 -12.50
N GLY A 76 22.01 -1.97 -12.66
CA GLY A 76 22.86 -1.54 -13.78
C GLY A 76 22.08 -1.25 -15.06
N ALA A 77 21.72 0.03 -15.24
CA ALA A 77 21.03 0.62 -16.40
C ALA A 77 19.65 0.04 -16.76
N TRP A 78 18.83 0.80 -17.46
CA TRP A 78 17.44 0.45 -17.79
C TRP A 78 17.29 -0.72 -18.78
N GLY A 79 18.38 -1.25 -19.32
CA GLY A 79 18.40 -2.29 -20.36
C GLY A 79 17.76 -3.62 -19.94
N PRO A 80 18.20 -4.25 -18.83
CA PRO A 80 17.66 -5.54 -18.37
C PRO A 80 16.20 -5.49 -17.89
N ILE A 81 15.62 -4.29 -17.75
CA ILE A 81 14.23 -4.13 -17.31
C ILE A 81 13.25 -4.51 -18.45
N PHE A 82 13.71 -4.49 -19.70
CA PHE A 82 12.88 -4.78 -20.88
C PHE A 82 13.17 -6.13 -21.53
N GLU A 83 14.16 -6.88 -21.02
CA GLU A 83 14.60 -8.15 -21.60
C GLU A 83 14.41 -9.32 -20.63
N GLY A 84 13.97 -10.46 -21.18
CA GLY A 84 13.80 -11.70 -20.43
C GLY A 84 12.63 -11.70 -19.43
N SER A 85 12.45 -12.85 -18.77
CA SER A 85 11.41 -13.04 -17.76
C SER A 85 11.60 -12.12 -16.55
N PHE A 86 12.85 -11.88 -16.14
CA PHE A 86 13.17 -10.98 -15.04
C PHE A 86 12.69 -9.54 -15.31
N GLY A 87 13.03 -8.97 -16.47
CA GLY A 87 12.66 -7.62 -16.85
C GLY A 87 11.13 -7.44 -16.91
N ALA A 88 10.42 -8.39 -17.51
CA ALA A 88 8.95 -8.37 -17.57
C ALA A 88 8.30 -8.36 -16.16
N ILE A 89 8.78 -9.22 -15.25
CA ILE A 89 8.26 -9.29 -13.87
C ILE A 89 8.59 -8.00 -13.11
N LEU A 90 9.80 -7.45 -13.28
CA LEU A 90 10.22 -6.21 -12.65
C LEU A 90 9.38 -5.01 -13.15
N SER A 91 9.18 -4.92 -14.46
CA SER A 91 8.34 -3.89 -15.10
C SER A 91 6.90 -3.95 -14.58
N LEU A 92 6.30 -5.14 -14.54
CA LEU A 92 4.97 -5.33 -13.96
C LEU A 92 4.94 -4.89 -12.50
N LYS A 93 5.92 -5.30 -11.69
CA LYS A 93 6.01 -4.90 -10.28
C LYS A 93 6.07 -3.38 -10.13
N LEU A 94 6.88 -2.68 -10.92
CA LEU A 94 7.02 -1.23 -10.87
C LEU A 94 5.72 -0.52 -11.29
N LEU A 95 5.07 -0.98 -12.36
CA LEU A 95 3.78 -0.46 -12.82
C LEU A 95 2.70 -0.62 -11.75
N LEU A 96 2.59 -1.82 -11.16
CA LEU A 96 1.62 -2.08 -10.09
C LEU A 96 1.91 -1.26 -8.83
N THR A 97 3.19 -1.10 -8.47
CA THR A 97 3.60 -0.25 -7.34
C THR A 97 3.21 1.21 -7.61
N ALA A 98 3.45 1.73 -8.81
CA ALA A 98 3.04 3.09 -9.18
C ALA A 98 1.52 3.27 -9.13
N ALA A 99 0.75 2.29 -9.62
CA ALA A 99 -0.70 2.28 -9.51
C ALA A 99 -1.17 2.28 -8.05
N MET A 100 -0.53 1.50 -7.17
CA MET A 100 -0.83 1.50 -5.74
C MET A 100 -0.59 2.85 -5.08
N VAL A 101 0.56 3.48 -5.39
CA VAL A 101 0.89 4.82 -4.88
C VAL A 101 -0.16 5.82 -5.34
N ALA A 102 -0.52 5.84 -6.63
CA ALA A 102 -1.55 6.71 -7.17
C ALA A 102 -2.90 6.50 -6.47
N LEU A 103 -3.35 5.26 -6.30
CA LEU A 103 -4.60 4.95 -5.59
C LEU A 103 -4.56 5.39 -4.12
N SER A 104 -3.42 5.23 -3.46
CA SER A 104 -3.24 5.62 -2.06
C SER A 104 -3.28 7.15 -1.89
N LEU A 105 -2.68 7.90 -2.82
CA LEU A 105 -2.78 9.36 -2.88
C LEU A 105 -4.22 9.81 -3.14
N LEU A 106 -4.90 9.23 -4.14
CA LEU A 106 -6.30 9.54 -4.43
C LEU A 106 -7.20 9.24 -3.22
N HIS A 107 -6.98 8.11 -2.55
CA HIS A 107 -7.70 7.76 -1.33
C HIS A 107 -7.45 8.76 -0.20
N SER A 108 -6.19 9.11 0.06
CA SER A 108 -5.78 10.00 1.14
C SER A 108 -6.20 11.45 0.94
N PHE A 109 -6.21 11.96 -0.30
CA PHE A 109 -6.50 13.36 -0.59
C PHE A 109 -7.92 13.62 -1.08
N LEU A 110 -8.54 12.72 -1.87
CA LEU A 110 -9.86 12.97 -2.45
C LEU A 110 -10.99 12.32 -1.65
N TRP A 111 -10.80 11.07 -1.20
CA TRP A 111 -11.90 10.30 -0.60
C TRP A 111 -11.91 10.34 0.92
N GLY A 112 -10.74 10.49 1.56
CA GLY A 112 -10.58 10.64 3.00
C GLY A 112 -11.35 11.85 3.57
N PRO A 113 -11.14 13.08 3.06
CA PRO A 113 -11.83 14.27 3.57
C PRO A 113 -13.34 14.20 3.38
N GLY A 114 -13.83 13.66 2.26
CA GLY A 114 -15.27 13.56 2.01
C GLY A 114 -16.03 12.76 3.07
N LEU A 115 -15.43 11.71 3.64
CA LEU A 115 -16.04 10.93 4.72
C LEU A 115 -16.08 11.66 6.07
N THR A 116 -15.24 12.66 6.25
CA THR A 116 -15.25 13.49 7.46
C THR A 116 -16.31 14.59 7.42
N VAL A 117 -16.66 15.05 6.22
CA VAL A 117 -17.64 16.12 5.99
C VAL A 117 -19.05 15.57 5.75
N ALA A 118 -19.18 14.38 5.17
CA ALA A 118 -20.48 13.77 4.89
C ALA A 118 -21.22 13.34 6.18
N THR A 119 -22.52 13.65 6.24
CA THR A 119 -23.37 13.31 7.39
C THR A 119 -23.61 11.80 7.49
N PRO A 120 -23.22 11.15 8.60
CA PRO A 120 -23.49 9.73 8.81
C PRO A 120 -24.99 9.40 8.68
N GLY A 121 -25.31 8.28 8.04
CA GLY A 121 -26.71 7.84 7.84
C GLY A 121 -27.35 8.31 6.54
N THR A 122 -26.72 9.21 5.78
CA THR A 122 -27.19 9.63 4.46
C THR A 122 -26.79 8.65 3.35
N GLU A 123 -27.53 8.67 2.23
CA GLU A 123 -27.16 7.88 1.05
C GLU A 123 -25.78 8.27 0.49
N ASP A 124 -25.43 9.56 0.53
CA ASP A 124 -24.15 10.07 0.03
C ASP A 124 -22.98 9.57 0.87
N PHE A 125 -23.13 9.55 2.21
CA PHE A 125 -22.16 8.92 3.09
C PHE A 125 -22.00 7.42 2.77
N ALA A 126 -23.11 6.70 2.53
CA ALA A 126 -23.06 5.30 2.18
C ALA A 126 -22.39 5.05 0.81
N ARG A 127 -22.67 5.88 -0.21
CA ARG A 127 -22.04 5.85 -1.53
C ARG A 127 -20.54 6.09 -1.42
N LEU A 128 -20.12 7.15 -0.73
CA LEU A 128 -18.71 7.48 -0.56
C LEU A 128 -17.97 6.38 0.21
N ARG A 129 -18.56 5.87 1.31
CA ARG A 129 -17.98 4.77 2.08
C ARG A 129 -17.78 3.51 1.23
N ARG A 130 -18.76 3.13 0.42
CA ARG A 130 -18.62 1.97 -0.51
C ARG A 130 -17.48 2.18 -1.48
N ARG A 131 -17.36 3.38 -2.07
CA ARG A 131 -16.27 3.74 -2.99
C ARG A 131 -14.90 3.65 -2.30
N THR A 132 -14.76 4.24 -1.11
CA THR A 132 -13.51 4.20 -0.33
C THR A 132 -13.08 2.76 -0.02
N ILE A 133 -14.01 1.91 0.44
CA ILE A 133 -13.73 0.50 0.75
C ILE A 133 -13.37 -0.28 -0.52
N PHE A 134 -14.07 -0.05 -1.62
CA PHE A 134 -13.80 -0.72 -2.90
C PHE A 134 -12.37 -0.44 -3.35
N TRP A 135 -11.97 0.83 -3.42
CA TRP A 135 -10.62 1.18 -3.86
C TRP A 135 -9.53 0.75 -2.87
N ALA A 136 -9.81 0.74 -1.56
CA ALA A 136 -8.89 0.16 -0.58
C ALA A 136 -8.66 -1.34 -0.83
N ARG A 137 -9.70 -2.09 -1.22
CA ARG A 137 -9.57 -3.51 -1.59
C ARG A 137 -8.79 -3.70 -2.89
N VAL A 138 -9.05 -2.86 -3.90
CA VAL A 138 -8.26 -2.86 -5.14
C VAL A 138 -6.78 -2.63 -4.83
N ASN A 139 -6.47 -1.63 -4.01
CA ASN A 139 -5.10 -1.33 -3.61
C ASN A 139 -4.42 -2.49 -2.86
N LEU A 140 -5.15 -3.16 -1.96
CA LEU A 140 -4.67 -4.36 -1.29
C LEU A 140 -4.38 -5.49 -2.28
N SER A 141 -5.29 -5.77 -3.23
CA SER A 141 -5.07 -6.79 -4.25
C SER A 141 -3.82 -6.53 -5.08
N LEU A 142 -3.61 -5.27 -5.52
CA LEU A 142 -2.38 -4.88 -6.20
C LEU A 142 -1.14 -5.12 -5.32
N GLY A 143 -1.23 -4.79 -4.03
CA GLY A 143 -0.15 -5.05 -3.06
C GLY A 143 0.21 -6.53 -2.94
N LEU A 144 -0.77 -7.41 -2.91
CA LEU A 144 -0.54 -8.87 -2.89
C LEU A 144 0.17 -9.32 -4.18
N VAL A 145 -0.26 -8.82 -5.34
CA VAL A 145 0.40 -9.14 -6.61
C VAL A 145 1.83 -8.59 -6.66
N VAL A 146 2.09 -7.38 -6.15
CA VAL A 146 3.44 -6.80 -6.05
C VAL A 146 4.36 -7.65 -5.17
N VAL A 147 3.86 -8.15 -4.03
CA VAL A 147 4.60 -9.08 -3.16
C VAL A 147 4.88 -10.39 -3.88
N PHE A 148 3.90 -10.92 -4.62
CA PHE A 148 4.10 -12.13 -5.42
C PHE A 148 5.14 -11.94 -6.53
N CYS A 149 5.10 -10.82 -7.26
CA CYS A 149 6.16 -10.47 -8.23
C CYS A 149 7.54 -10.38 -7.55
N ALA A 150 7.62 -9.86 -6.32
CA ALA A 150 8.87 -9.83 -5.58
C ALA A 150 9.40 -11.24 -5.25
N ALA A 151 8.51 -12.19 -4.92
CA ALA A 151 8.87 -13.59 -4.73
C ALA A 151 9.36 -14.23 -6.04
N LEU A 152 8.68 -13.97 -7.17
CA LEU A 152 9.11 -14.46 -8.48
C LEU A 152 10.48 -13.95 -8.90
N LEU A 153 10.78 -12.66 -8.67
CA LEU A 153 12.10 -12.08 -8.94
C LEU A 153 13.20 -12.71 -8.08
N ARG A 154 12.87 -13.17 -6.86
CA ARG A 154 13.81 -13.87 -6.00
C ARG A 154 14.14 -15.29 -6.52
N MET A 155 13.17 -15.94 -7.16
CA MET A 155 13.34 -17.28 -7.76
C MET A 155 13.98 -17.24 -9.15
N ASN A 156 13.95 -16.08 -9.83
CA ASN A 156 14.54 -15.87 -11.14
C ASN A 156 15.59 -14.74 -11.07
N PRO A 157 16.72 -14.90 -10.34
CA PRO A 157 17.74 -13.86 -10.29
C PRO A 157 18.38 -13.62 -11.67
N LEU A 158 18.75 -12.36 -11.94
CA LEU A 158 19.66 -11.99 -13.04
C LEU A 158 21.03 -12.62 -12.86
#